data_AF-A0A848AZ79-F1
#
_entry.id   AF-A0A848AZ79-F1
#
_cell.length_a   1.000
_cell.length_b   1.000
_cell.length_c   1.000
_cell.angle_alpha   90.00
_cell.angle_beta   90.00
_cell.angle_gamma   90.00
#
_symmetry.space_group_name_H-M   'P 1'
#
loop_
_entity.id
_entity.type
_entity.pdbx_description
1 polymer ?
#
loop_
_entity_poly.entity_id
_entity_poly.type
_entity_poly.pdbx_seq_one_letter_code
_entity_poly.pdbx_strand_id
1 'polypeptide(L)'
;MPDRQFASTTCASDCTRKSWSDVIFTDLRMPEMNGSELVQIIRRNPAWNKVRVVAITADIMFDKEQEAVFDAVLLKPISLEQLFTVLHGFSESAR
;
A
#
# COMPACT_ATOMS: atom_id res chain seq x y z
N MET A 1 7.35 -26.57 9.46
CA MET A 1 8.53 -26.39 8.59
C MET A 1 9.17 -25.04 8.94
N PRO A 2 10.50 -24.99 9.13
CA PRO A 2 11.27 -23.99 9.90
C PRO A 2 11.62 -22.77 9.01
N ASP A 3 12.10 -21.61 9.46
CA ASP A 3 13.18 -21.38 10.41
C ASP A 3 13.06 -19.96 11.03
N ARG A 4 13.19 -19.87 12.36
CA ARG A 4 12.99 -18.66 13.15
C ARG A 4 14.17 -18.53 14.12
N GLN A 5 15.31 -18.12 13.60
CA GLN A 5 16.54 -17.76 14.33
C GLN A 5 17.16 -16.64 13.48
N PHE A 6 17.29 -15.40 13.94
CA PHE A 6 18.19 -14.92 14.99
C PHE A 6 17.66 -13.63 15.64
N ALA A 7 17.96 -13.47 16.93
CA ALA A 7 18.05 -12.26 17.77
C ALA A 7 17.43 -12.58 19.13
N SER A 8 18.18 -13.31 19.97
CA SER A 8 19.00 -12.72 21.03
C SER A 8 18.14 -12.11 22.14
N THR A 9 18.09 -12.85 23.23
CA THR A 9 17.60 -12.53 24.57
C THR A 9 17.93 -11.11 25.01
N THR A 10 16.94 -10.44 25.62
CA THR A 10 17.02 -9.17 26.39
C THR A 10 16.56 -7.90 25.66
N CYS A 11 15.26 -7.60 25.74
CA CYS A 11 14.77 -6.28 26.14
C CYS A 11 13.29 -6.40 26.52
N ALA A 12 13.00 -6.25 27.81
CA ALA A 12 11.66 -6.01 28.32
C ALA A 12 11.29 -4.54 28.03
N SER A 13 10.02 -4.30 27.70
CA SER A 13 9.36 -2.99 27.45
C SER A 13 9.43 -2.50 25.99
N ASP A 14 8.24 -2.30 25.39
CA ASP A 14 8.00 -1.54 24.16
C ASP A 14 8.62 -2.04 22.84
N CYS A 15 8.19 -3.23 22.42
CA CYS A 15 8.16 -3.55 20.99
C CYS A 15 6.71 -3.57 20.54
N THR A 16 6.07 -2.39 20.44
CA THR A 16 4.89 -2.25 19.59
C THR A 16 5.37 -2.56 18.17
N ARG A 17 5.22 -3.83 17.78
CA ARG A 17 5.43 -4.29 16.42
C ARG A 17 4.33 -3.66 15.56
N LYS A 18 4.41 -2.35 15.30
CA LYS A 18 3.65 -1.68 14.24
C LYS A 18 4.06 -2.39 12.97
N SER A 19 3.24 -3.34 12.54
CA SER A 19 3.40 -3.95 11.24
C SER A 19 3.15 -2.83 10.24
N TRP A 20 4.19 -2.42 9.54
CA TRP A 20 4.23 -1.36 8.52
C TRP A 20 3.44 -1.72 7.25
N SER A 21 2.51 -2.67 7.33
CA SER A 21 1.77 -3.20 6.18
C SER A 21 0.50 -2.41 5.90
N ASP A 22 0.53 -1.09 6.10
CA ASP A 22 -0.65 -0.22 5.97
C ASP A 22 -0.82 0.34 4.55
N VAL A 23 0.20 0.24 3.69
CA VAL A 23 0.18 0.79 2.33
C VAL A 23 0.79 -0.18 1.32
N ILE A 24 0.08 -0.43 0.22
CA ILE A 24 0.52 -1.22 -0.93
C ILE A 24 0.66 -0.29 -2.13
N PHE A 25 1.78 -0.39 -2.83
CA PHE A 25 2.00 0.28 -4.11
C PHE A 25 1.87 -0.74 -5.24
N THR A 26 1.05 -0.45 -6.26
CA THR A 26 0.85 -1.32 -7.43
C THR A 26 0.94 -0.54 -8.72
N ASP A 27 1.34 -1.17 -9.82
CA ASP A 27 1.16 -0.57 -11.15
C ASP A 27 -0.31 -0.68 -11.58
N LEU A 28 -0.79 0.29 -12.37
CA LEU A 28 -2.12 0.20 -12.99
C LEU A 28 -2.09 -0.78 -14.16
N ARG A 29 -1.01 -0.78 -14.94
CA ARG A 29 -0.82 -1.66 -16.10
C ARG A 29 0.27 -2.68 -15.83
N MET A 30 -0.12 -3.88 -15.42
CA MET A 30 0.76 -5.06 -15.44
C MET A 30 0.33 -5.99 -16.58
N PRO A 31 1.26 -6.77 -17.17
CA PRO A 31 0.97 -7.59 -18.34
C PRO A 31 -0.03 -8.73 -18.10
N GLU A 32 -0.22 -9.18 -16.85
CA GLU A 32 -1.06 -10.35 -16.53
C GLU A 32 -2.29 -10.02 -15.66
N MET A 33 -2.27 -8.92 -14.89
CA MET A 33 -3.31 -8.57 -13.93
C MET A 33 -3.42 -7.05 -13.80
N ASN A 34 -4.65 -6.52 -13.75
CA ASN A 34 -4.83 -5.08 -13.57
C ASN A 34 -4.73 -4.70 -12.08
N GLY A 35 -4.18 -3.52 -11.78
CA GLY A 35 -4.10 -3.03 -10.40
C GLY A 35 -5.46 -2.94 -9.69
N SER A 36 -6.55 -2.73 -10.45
CA SER A 36 -7.92 -2.69 -9.93
C SER A 36 -8.40 -4.05 -9.43
N GLU A 37 -8.03 -5.15 -10.10
CA GLU A 37 -8.35 -6.51 -9.67
C GLU A 37 -7.63 -6.85 -8.36
N LEU A 38 -6.38 -6.42 -8.21
CA LEU A 38 -5.63 -6.56 -6.97
C LEU A 38 -6.37 -5.88 -5.80
N VAL A 39 -6.87 -4.66 -6.00
CA VAL A 39 -7.66 -3.98 -4.96
C VAL A 39 -8.92 -4.77 -4.64
N GLN A 40 -9.64 -5.29 -5.63
CA GLN A 40 -10.82 -6.10 -5.35
C GLN A 40 -10.48 -7.36 -4.52
N ILE A 41 -9.37 -8.03 -4.83
CA ILE A 41 -8.89 -9.18 -4.05
C ILE A 41 -8.58 -8.76 -2.62
N ILE A 42 -7.92 -7.61 -2.43
CA ILE A 42 -7.59 -7.09 -1.10
C ILE A 42 -8.86 -6.76 -0.31
N ARG A 43 -9.83 -6.07 -0.92
CA ARG A 43 -11.09 -5.66 -0.29
C ARG A 43 -12.03 -6.83 0.00
N ARG A 44 -11.85 -7.99 -0.64
CA ARG A 44 -12.57 -9.23 -0.28
C ARG A 44 -12.12 -9.79 1.07
N ASN A 45 -10.92 -9.46 1.54
CA ASN A 45 -10.42 -9.89 2.83
C ASN A 45 -10.63 -8.79 3.90
N PRO A 46 -11.57 -8.94 4.85
CA PRO A 46 -11.84 -7.92 5.85
C PRO A 46 -10.64 -7.62 6.77
N ALA A 47 -9.69 -8.56 6.90
CA ALA A 47 -8.45 -8.33 7.62
C ALA A 47 -7.57 -7.24 6.98
N TRP A 48 -7.75 -6.96 5.68
CA TRP A 48 -6.98 -6.00 4.90
C TRP A 48 -7.77 -4.74 4.54
N ASN A 49 -8.96 -4.54 5.12
CA ASN A 49 -9.74 -3.32 4.90
C ASN A 49 -9.03 -2.04 5.32
N LYS A 50 -8.07 -2.14 6.25
CA LYS A 50 -7.25 -1.00 6.69
C LYS A 50 -6.07 -0.70 5.77
N VAL A 51 -5.75 -1.62 4.85
CA VAL A 51 -4.64 -1.45 3.91
C VAL A 51 -5.04 -0.43 2.86
N ARG A 52 -4.18 0.57 2.65
CA ARG A 52 -4.31 1.57 1.60
C ARG A 52 -3.63 1.08 0.34
N VAL A 53 -4.24 1.27 -0.82
CA VAL A 53 -3.64 0.87 -2.10
C VAL A 53 -3.42 2.10 -2.95
N VAL A 54 -2.15 2.33 -3.32
CA VAL A 54 -1.71 3.44 -4.16
C VAL A 54 -1.32 2.88 -5.52
N ALA A 55 -1.99 3.32 -6.58
CA ALA A 55 -1.59 2.98 -7.94
C ALA A 55 -0.44 3.90 -8.40
N ILE A 56 0.52 3.32 -9.12
CA ILE A 56 1.63 4.02 -9.75
C ILE A 56 1.56 3.71 -11.24
N THR A 57 1.26 4.69 -12.08
CA THR A 57 1.10 4.48 -13.51
C THR A 57 1.95 5.45 -14.32
N ALA A 58 2.45 5.01 -15.48
CA ALA A 58 3.01 5.91 -16.48
C ALA A 58 1.93 6.44 -17.45
N ASP A 59 0.72 5.88 -17.39
CA ASP A 59 -0.40 6.33 -18.20
C ASP A 59 -1.19 7.44 -17.51
N ILE A 60 -1.49 8.48 -18.26
CA ILE A 60 -2.43 9.54 -17.88
C ILE A 60 -3.85 9.27 -18.40
N MET A 61 -4.01 8.32 -19.32
CA MET A 61 -5.31 7.84 -19.80
C MET A 61 -5.76 6.64 -18.96
N PHE A 62 -6.30 6.92 -17.78
CA PHE A 62 -7.04 5.95 -16.97
C PHE A 62 -8.45 6.50 -16.70
N ASP A 63 -9.44 5.62 -16.65
CA ASP A 63 -10.82 6.03 -16.41
C ASP A 63 -10.99 6.46 -14.94
N LYS A 64 -11.87 7.46 -14.71
CA LYS A 64 -12.20 7.91 -13.34
C LYS A 64 -12.73 6.78 -12.46
N GLU A 65 -13.37 5.78 -13.08
CA GLU A 65 -13.86 4.58 -12.41
C GLU A 65 -12.71 3.72 -11.89
N GLN A 66 -11.59 3.64 -12.63
CA GLN A 66 -10.39 2.94 -12.19
C GLN A 66 -9.69 3.71 -11.08
N GLU A 67 -9.62 5.04 -11.18
CA GLU A 67 -9.04 5.90 -10.15
C GLU A 67 -9.74 5.73 -8.80
N ALA A 68 -11.09 5.71 -8.80
CA ALA A 68 -11.90 5.61 -7.60
C ALA A 68 -11.72 4.30 -6.81
N VAL A 69 -11.11 3.27 -7.41
CA VAL A 69 -10.82 2.01 -6.74
C VAL A 69 -9.60 2.13 -5.81
N PHE A 70 -8.65 3.01 -6.13
CA PHE A 70 -7.43 3.20 -5.36
C PHE A 70 -7.59 4.32 -4.33
N ASP A 71 -6.82 4.26 -3.25
CA ASP A 71 -6.76 5.33 -2.25
C ASP A 71 -5.99 6.56 -2.77
N ALA A 72 -5.04 6.35 -3.69
CA ALA A 72 -4.34 7.40 -4.42
C ALA A 72 -3.77 6.86 -5.74
N VAL A 73 -3.55 7.74 -6.71
CA VAL A 73 -2.87 7.44 -7.96
C VAL A 73 -1.70 8.39 -8.16
N LEU A 74 -0.52 7.84 -8.45
CA LEU A 74 0.71 8.57 -8.70
C LEU A 74 1.19 8.33 -10.14
N LEU A 75 1.62 9.40 -10.79
CA LEU A 75 2.19 9.34 -12.13
C LEU A 75 3.70 9.15 -12.09
N LYS A 76 4.22 8.28 -12.95
CA LYS A 76 5.67 8.16 -13.18
C LYS A 76 6.14 9.34 -14.06
N PRO A 77 7.32 9.92 -13.79
CA PRO A 77 8.22 9.63 -12.68
C PRO A 77 7.70 10.19 -11.34
N ILE A 78 7.72 9.36 -10.30
CA ILE A 78 7.28 9.77 -8.96
C ILE A 78 8.40 10.54 -8.28
N SER A 79 8.10 11.72 -7.74
CA SER A 79 9.02 12.43 -6.85
C SER A 79 8.88 11.96 -5.40
N LEU A 80 9.97 12.02 -4.63
CA LEU A 80 9.93 11.71 -3.20
C LEU A 80 8.90 12.58 -2.46
N GLU A 81 8.77 13.85 -2.85
CA GLU A 81 7.78 14.78 -2.30
C GLU A 81 6.34 14.31 -2.51
N GLN A 82 5.99 13.83 -3.71
CA GLN A 82 4.67 13.25 -3.99
C GLN A 82 4.41 12.01 -3.11
N LEU A 83 5.41 11.14 -2.98
CA LEU A 83 5.31 9.95 -2.15
C LEU A 83 5.08 10.31 -0.68
N PHE A 84 5.88 11.24 -0.13
CA PHE A 84 5.73 11.72 1.24
C PHE A 84 4.38 12.39 1.48
N THR A 85 3.87 13.16 0.51
CA THR A 85 2.56 13.82 0.60
C THR A 85 1.44 12.80 0.77
N VAL A 86 1.43 11.75 -0.05
CA VAL A 86 0.45 10.67 0.02
C VAL A 86 0.54 9.91 1.35
N LEU A 87 1.76 9.56 1.77
CA LEU A 87 1.99 8.85 3.03
C LEU A 87 1.58 9.69 4.26
N HIS A 88 1.89 10.99 4.27
CA HIS A 88 1.47 11.90 5.33
C HIS A 88 -0.06 12.02 5.40
N GLY A 89 -0.73 12.17 4.26
CA GLY A 89 -2.20 12.23 4.21
C GLY A 89 -2.87 10.98 4.82
N PHE A 90 -2.26 9.81 4.65
CA PHE A 90 -2.77 8.58 5.27
C PHE A 90 -2.48 8.49 6.77
N SER A 91 -1.38 9.07 7.25
CA SER A 91 -1.04 9.08 8.67
C SER A 91 -1.98 9.95 9.52
N GLU A 92 -2.53 11.03 8.95
CA GLU A 92 -3.41 11.96 9.67
C GLU A 92 -4.88 11.51 9.71
N SER A 93 -5.33 10.76 8.69
CA SER A 93 -6.68 10.18 8.63
C SER A 93 -6.91 9.01 9.61
N ALA A 94 -5.89 8.60 10.38
CA ALA A 94 -5.98 7.52 11.36
C ALA A 94 -6.37 8.01 12.78
N ARG A 95 -6.78 9.26 12.93
CA ARG A 95 -7.14 9.87 14.24
C ARG A 95 -8.64 9.91 14.49
#